data_AF-A0A484MFD7-F1
#
_entry.id   AF-A0A484MFD7-F1
#
_cell.length_a   1.000
_cell.length_b   1.000
_cell.length_c   1.000
_cell.angle_alpha   90.00
_cell.angle_beta   90.00
_cell.angle_gamma   90.00
#
_symmetry.space_group_name_H-M   'P 1'
#
loop_
_entity.id
_entity.type
_entity.pdbx_description
1 polymer ?
#
loop_
_entity_poly.entity_id
_entity_poly.type
_entity_poly.pdbx_seq_one_letter_code
_entity_poly.pdbx_strand_id
1 'polypeptide(L)'
;MGEWRRCNSDLDYVYARDDVTPYHANLSAKGYRSLIYSGDHDFTIPFLSTQAWIRSLNYSTVDEWRPWMGEDQQVAGYTRSYTNKMTFATVKGGGHTAPEYKPKECLAMLTRWLSYQPL
;
A
#
# COMPACT_ATOMS: atom_id res chain seq x y z
N MET A 1 17.68 -5.80 -33.43
CA MET A 1 16.64 -5.73 -32.38
C MET A 1 17.36 -5.44 -31.06
N GLY A 2 16.84 -4.54 -30.23
CA GLY A 2 17.50 -4.17 -28.96
C GLY A 2 17.39 -5.25 -27.88
N GLU A 3 18.31 -5.24 -26.92
CA GLU A 3 18.33 -6.13 -25.75
C GLU A 3 17.31 -5.65 -24.70
N TRP A 4 16.58 -6.59 -24.08
CA TRP A 4 15.67 -6.27 -23.00
C TRP A 4 16.43 -5.91 -21.72
N ARG A 5 16.00 -4.83 -21.04
CA ARG A 5 16.55 -4.39 -19.74
C ARG A 5 15.43 -4.20 -18.73
N ARG A 6 15.63 -4.63 -17.48
CA ARG A 6 14.62 -4.52 -16.40
C ARG A 6 14.31 -3.06 -16.05
N CYS A 7 15.34 -2.24 -15.86
CA CYS A 7 15.24 -0.80 -15.64
C CYS A 7 16.25 -0.12 -16.56
N ASN A 8 15.82 0.90 -17.31
CA ASN A 8 16.72 1.70 -18.14
C ASN A 8 17.04 3.03 -17.44
N SER A 9 18.23 3.12 -16.86
CA SER A 9 18.74 4.34 -16.20
C SER A 9 19.10 5.45 -17.19
N ASP A 10 19.20 5.13 -18.48
CA ASP A 10 19.65 6.05 -19.52
C ASP A 10 18.47 6.83 -20.15
N LEU A 11 17.25 6.61 -19.64
CA LEU A 11 16.07 7.35 -20.09
C LEU A 11 16.15 8.79 -19.61
N ASP A 12 16.13 9.73 -20.56
CA ASP A 12 15.97 11.15 -20.28
C ASP A 12 14.49 11.46 -20.03
N TYR A 13 14.10 11.51 -18.76
CA TYR A 13 12.76 11.93 -18.36
C TYR A 13 12.81 12.93 -17.20
N VAL A 14 11.87 13.87 -17.24
CA VAL A 14 11.72 14.90 -16.20
C VAL A 14 10.80 14.37 -15.11
N TYR A 15 11.26 14.37 -13.87
CA TYR A 15 10.40 14.15 -12.70
C TYR A 15 9.40 15.30 -12.60
N ALA A 16 8.16 15.04 -13.00
CA ALA A 16 7.15 16.10 -13.08
C ALA A 16 6.59 16.49 -11.71
N ARG A 17 6.62 15.58 -10.72
CA ARG A 17 5.96 15.74 -9.41
C ARG A 17 6.77 15.06 -8.32
N ASP A 18 7.06 15.82 -7.27
CA ASP A 18 7.73 15.31 -6.07
C ASP A 18 6.74 14.87 -4.98
N ASP A 19 5.47 15.28 -5.09
CA ASP A 19 4.41 14.94 -4.16
C ASP A 19 3.12 14.54 -4.89
N VAL A 20 2.57 13.38 -4.50
CA VAL A 20 1.32 12.83 -5.01
C VAL A 20 0.17 12.89 -3.98
N THR A 21 0.43 13.35 -2.77
CA THR A 21 -0.56 13.49 -1.68
C THR A 21 -1.80 14.29 -2.10
N PRO A 22 -1.69 15.41 -2.84
CA PRO A 22 -2.87 16.16 -3.31
C PRO A 22 -3.77 15.34 -4.26
N TYR A 23 -3.19 14.41 -5.02
CA TYR A 23 -3.95 13.54 -5.91
C TYR A 23 -4.74 12.49 -5.12
N HIS A 24 -4.15 11.92 -4.07
CA HIS A 24 -4.86 11.04 -3.15
C HIS A 24 -6.03 11.76 -2.47
N ALA A 25 -5.84 13.02 -2.04
CA ALA A 25 -6.90 13.83 -1.46
C ALA A 25 -8.05 14.09 -2.47
N ASN A 26 -7.72 14.43 -3.71
CA ASN A 26 -8.71 14.66 -4.76
C ASN A 26 -9.54 13.39 -5.07
N LEU A 27 -8.88 12.24 -5.23
CA LEU A 27 -9.58 10.97 -5.47
C LEU A 27 -10.44 10.56 -4.29
N SER A 28 -9.98 10.82 -3.07
CA SER A 28 -10.74 10.62 -1.83
C SER A 28 -12.01 11.47 -1.80
N ALA A 29 -11.92 12.76 -2.16
CA ALA A 29 -13.06 13.68 -2.22
C ALA A 29 -14.12 13.26 -3.27
N LYS A 30 -13.70 12.55 -4.32
CA LYS A 30 -14.60 11.93 -5.31
C LYS A 30 -15.25 10.62 -4.83
N GLY A 31 -14.87 10.13 -3.64
CA GLY A 31 -15.44 8.95 -3.02
C GLY A 31 -14.84 7.62 -3.51
N TYR A 32 -13.71 7.65 -4.22
CA TYR A 32 -13.01 6.44 -4.66
C TYR A 32 -12.36 5.73 -3.47
N ARG A 33 -12.56 4.41 -3.42
CA ARG A 33 -11.93 3.54 -2.41
C ARG A 33 -10.46 3.30 -2.81
N SER A 34 -9.56 3.37 -1.84
CA SER A 34 -8.12 3.13 -2.07
C SER A 34 -7.56 2.06 -1.14
N LEU A 35 -6.67 1.23 -1.68
CA LEU A 35 -5.78 0.37 -0.91
C LEU A 35 -4.36 0.91 -1.05
N ILE A 36 -3.73 1.22 0.07
CA ILE A 36 -2.30 1.50 0.14
C ILE A 36 -1.69 0.37 0.96
N TYR A 37 -0.62 -0.24 0.46
CA TYR A 37 0.07 -1.30 1.18
C TYR A 37 1.58 -1.15 1.13
N SER A 38 2.26 -1.71 2.12
CA SER A 38 3.72 -1.72 2.19
C SER A 38 4.22 -3.05 2.76
N GLY A 39 5.30 -3.59 2.21
CA GLY A 39 6.06 -4.62 2.92
C GLY A 39 6.73 -4.00 4.14
N ASP A 40 6.61 -4.61 5.31
CA ASP A 40 7.17 -4.03 6.55
C ASP A 40 8.70 -4.22 6.71
N HIS A 41 9.33 -4.96 5.81
CA HIS A 41 10.79 -5.14 5.73
C HIS A 41 11.43 -4.32 4.58
N ASP A 42 10.68 -3.45 3.89
CA ASP A 42 11.28 -2.52 2.94
C ASP A 42 12.02 -1.38 3.66
N PHE A 43 13.33 -1.30 3.46
CA PHE A 43 14.15 -0.19 3.96
C PHE A 43 14.17 1.00 2.99
N THR A 44 13.91 0.78 1.70
CA THR A 44 14.00 1.84 0.67
C THR A 44 12.83 2.80 0.82
N ILE A 45 11.60 2.27 0.93
CA ILE A 45 10.38 3.04 1.20
C ILE A 45 9.69 2.43 2.43
N PRO A 46 10.14 2.78 3.65
CA PRO A 46 9.59 2.19 4.87
C PRO A 46 8.11 2.48 5.05
N PHE A 47 7.35 1.52 5.56
CA PHE A 47 5.91 1.68 5.82
C PHE A 47 5.61 2.85 6.78
N LEU A 48 6.57 3.22 7.65
CA LEU A 48 6.46 4.39 8.53
C LEU A 48 6.37 5.70 7.75
N SER A 49 7.14 5.85 6.66
CA SER A 49 7.04 7.00 5.76
C SER A 49 5.67 7.02 5.08
N THR A 50 5.15 5.85 4.70
CA THR A 50 3.79 5.71 4.17
C THR A 50 2.73 6.16 5.19
N GLN A 51 2.87 5.73 6.44
CA GLN A 51 1.98 6.16 7.53
C GLN A 51 2.05 7.68 7.77
N ALA A 52 3.23 8.29 7.67
CA ALA A 52 3.40 9.72 7.90
C ALA A 52 2.60 10.57 6.90
N TRP A 53 2.69 10.28 5.60
CA TRP A 53 1.92 11.04 4.60
C TRP A 53 0.42 10.69 4.64
N ILE A 54 0.06 9.44 4.95
CA ILE A 54 -1.36 9.09 5.16
C ILE A 54 -1.96 9.91 6.29
N ARG A 55 -1.22 10.11 7.39
CA ARG A 55 -1.66 10.92 8.53
C ARG A 55 -1.75 12.40 8.19
N SER A 56 -0.91 12.92 7.30
CA SER A 56 -0.97 14.33 6.90
C SER A 56 -2.26 14.69 6.15
N LEU A 57 -2.96 13.72 5.57
CA LEU A 57 -4.29 13.90 4.98
C LEU A 57 -5.41 14.16 6.01
N ASN A 58 -5.16 13.91 7.30
CA ASN A 58 -6.05 14.25 8.41
C ASN A 58 -7.48 13.66 8.32
N TYR A 59 -7.62 12.44 7.80
CA TYR A 59 -8.88 11.70 7.86
C TYR A 59 -9.02 10.98 9.20
N SER A 60 -10.24 10.97 9.76
CA SER A 60 -10.54 10.22 10.98
C SER A 60 -10.38 8.72 10.76
N THR A 61 -9.91 8.03 11.80
CA THR A 61 -9.80 6.56 11.81
C THR A 61 -11.18 5.93 12.02
N VAL A 62 -11.49 4.88 11.27
CA VAL A 62 -12.75 4.11 11.38
C VAL A 62 -12.50 2.74 12.01
N ASP A 63 -11.36 2.12 11.69
CA ASP A 63 -10.91 0.87 12.29
C ASP A 63 -9.48 1.06 12.76
N GLU A 64 -9.24 0.82 14.05
CA GLU A 64 -7.94 1.08 14.67
C GLU A 64 -6.84 0.16 14.14
N TRP A 65 -5.59 0.52 14.41
CA TRP A 65 -4.44 -0.28 13.98
C TRP A 65 -4.48 -1.67 14.62
N ARG A 66 -4.71 -2.70 13.82
CA ARG A 66 -4.88 -4.08 14.29
C ARG A 66 -4.22 -5.08 13.35
N PRO A 67 -3.87 -6.29 13.83
CA PRO A 67 -3.42 -7.34 12.94
C PRO A 67 -4.52 -7.77 11.97
N TRP A 68 -4.11 -8.24 10.80
CA TRP A 68 -4.97 -8.99 9.87
C TRP A 68 -4.39 -10.38 9.63
N MET A 69 -5.29 -11.35 9.44
CA MET A 69 -4.94 -12.76 9.44
C MET A 69 -4.86 -13.30 8.01
N GLY A 70 -3.79 -14.02 7.70
CA GLY A 70 -3.66 -14.82 6.47
C GLY A 70 -4.66 -15.97 6.43
N GLU A 71 -4.69 -16.67 5.30
CA GLU A 71 -5.55 -17.85 5.13
C GLU A 71 -5.16 -18.99 6.09
N ASP A 72 -3.89 -19.06 6.46
CA ASP A 72 -3.29 -20.01 7.39
C ASP A 72 -3.49 -19.63 8.87
N GLN A 73 -4.33 -18.63 9.15
CA GLN A 73 -4.57 -18.10 10.50
C GLN A 73 -3.30 -17.58 11.19
N GLN A 74 -2.28 -17.17 10.42
CA GLN A 74 -1.13 -16.42 10.94
C GLN A 74 -1.29 -14.92 10.71
N VAL A 75 -0.60 -14.10 11.50
CA VAL A 75 -0.60 -12.65 11.29
C VAL A 75 0.14 -12.35 9.99
N ALA A 76 -0.60 -11.91 8.98
CA ALA A 76 -0.07 -11.57 7.67
C ALA A 76 0.35 -10.09 7.58
N GLY A 77 -0.04 -9.28 8.56
CA GLY A 77 0.40 -7.90 8.74
C GLY A 77 -0.55 -7.12 9.64
N TYR A 78 -0.55 -5.80 9.49
CA TYR A 78 -1.42 -4.89 10.23
C TYR A 78 -2.20 -3.99 9.29
N THR A 79 -3.39 -3.56 9.72
CA THR A 79 -4.30 -2.75 8.90
C THR A 79 -4.96 -1.67 9.73
N ARG A 80 -5.37 -0.59 9.06
CA ARG A 80 -6.19 0.51 9.58
C ARG A 80 -7.04 1.08 8.46
N SER A 81 -8.25 1.53 8.79
CA SER A 81 -9.15 2.18 7.82
C SER A 81 -9.53 3.59 8.25
N TYR A 82 -9.86 4.43 7.26
CA TYR A 82 -10.14 5.86 7.43
C TYR A 82 -11.49 6.25 6.79
N THR A 83 -12.05 7.38 7.22
CA THR A 83 -13.39 7.85 6.80
C THR A 83 -13.51 8.11 5.30
N ASN A 84 -12.40 8.35 4.60
CA ASN A 84 -12.37 8.50 3.14
C ASN A 84 -12.40 7.17 2.36
N LYS A 85 -12.71 6.04 3.01
CA LYS A 85 -12.67 4.69 2.43
C LYS A 85 -11.25 4.23 2.04
N MET A 86 -10.22 4.80 2.65
CA MET A 86 -8.86 4.35 2.49
C MET A 86 -8.56 3.22 3.46
N THR A 87 -7.97 2.14 2.96
CA THR A 87 -7.37 1.07 3.74
C THR A 87 -5.86 1.17 3.62
N PHE A 88 -5.16 1.20 4.75
CA PHE A 88 -3.72 1.03 4.80
C PHE A 88 -3.39 -0.32 5.42
N ALA A 89 -2.54 -1.11 4.76
CA ALA A 89 -2.11 -2.42 5.23
C ALA A 89 -0.60 -2.61 5.13
N THR A 90 0.00 -3.30 6.08
CA THR A 90 1.34 -3.86 5.93
C THR A 90 1.27 -5.34 5.56
N VAL A 91 2.31 -5.84 4.90
CA VAL A 91 2.54 -7.26 4.67
C VAL A 91 3.78 -7.68 5.45
N LYS A 92 3.57 -8.52 6.46
CA LYS A 92 4.60 -8.96 7.41
C LYS A 92 5.67 -9.79 6.71
N GLY A 93 6.92 -9.36 6.83
CA GLY A 93 8.07 -9.96 6.17
C GLY A 93 8.15 -9.69 4.67
N GLY A 94 7.33 -8.78 4.13
CA GLY A 94 7.40 -8.35 2.74
C GLY A 94 8.45 -7.24 2.54
N GLY A 95 9.21 -7.30 1.43
CA GLY A 95 10.11 -6.22 1.01
C GLY A 95 9.42 -5.18 0.11
N HIS A 96 10.20 -4.44 -0.69
CA HIS A 96 9.70 -3.42 -1.61
C HIS A 96 8.71 -4.01 -2.62
N THR A 97 9.09 -5.13 -3.24
CA THR A 97 8.22 -5.97 -4.08
C THR A 97 7.51 -7.01 -3.21
N ALA A 98 6.67 -6.59 -2.26
CA ALA A 98 6.05 -7.49 -1.29
C ALA A 98 5.47 -8.81 -1.86
N PRO A 99 4.80 -8.84 -3.04
CA PRO A 99 4.34 -10.09 -3.65
C PRO A 99 5.43 -11.10 -4.04
N GLU A 100 6.68 -10.66 -4.23
CA GLU A 100 7.83 -11.54 -4.50
C GLU A 100 8.22 -12.35 -3.25
N TYR A 101 8.07 -11.76 -2.06
CA TYR A 101 8.42 -12.37 -0.78
C TYR A 101 7.23 -13.08 -0.12
N LYS A 102 6.02 -12.52 -0.28
CA LYS A 102 4.79 -12.90 0.40
C LYS A 102 3.60 -13.00 -0.58
N PRO A 103 3.69 -13.89 -1.60
CA PRO A 103 2.70 -13.95 -2.68
C PRO A 103 1.30 -14.33 -2.19
N LYS A 104 1.20 -15.27 -1.23
CA LYS A 104 -0.09 -15.75 -0.71
C LYS A 104 -0.81 -14.65 0.05
N GLU A 105 -0.10 -13.96 0.93
CA GLU A 105 -0.60 -12.88 1.75
C GLU A 105 -1.02 -11.68 0.89
N CYS A 106 -0.21 -11.32 -0.12
CA CYS A 106 -0.55 -10.24 -1.05
C CYS A 106 -1.79 -10.57 -1.88
N LEU A 107 -1.92 -11.82 -2.35
CA LEU A 107 -3.11 -12.26 -3.10
C LEU A 107 -4.36 -12.26 -2.21
N ALA A 108 -4.25 -12.74 -0.97
CA ALA A 108 -5.35 -12.73 -0.01
C ALA A 108 -5.81 -11.29 0.30
N MET A 109 -4.86 -10.38 0.53
CA MET A 109 -5.14 -8.96 0.74
C MET A 109 -5.87 -8.35 -0.46
N LEU A 110 -5.37 -8.55 -1.68
CA LEU A 110 -5.98 -8.01 -2.89
C LEU A 110 -7.40 -8.57 -3.10
N THR A 111 -7.56 -9.88 -2.94
CA THR A 111 -8.85 -10.57 -3.14
C THR A 111 -9.91 -10.09 -2.15
N ARG A 112 -9.55 -9.99 -0.87
CA ARG A 112 -10.45 -9.47 0.17
C ARG A 112 -10.82 -8.03 -0.10
N TRP A 113 -9.83 -7.20 -0.42
CA TRP A 113 -10.08 -5.80 -0.74
C TRP A 113 -11.04 -5.68 -1.92
N LEU A 114 -10.75 -6.32 -3.07
CA LEU A 114 -11.63 -6.31 -4.26
C LEU A 114 -13.06 -6.78 -3.94
N SER A 115 -13.21 -7.76 -3.05
CA SER A 115 -14.50 -8.34 -2.67
C SER A 115 -15.22 -7.59 -1.54
N TYR A 116 -14.73 -6.41 -1.13
CA TYR A 116 -15.28 -5.63 -0.01
C TYR A 116 -15.27 -6.37 1.34
N GLN A 117 -14.38 -7.34 1.48
CA GLN A 117 -14.19 -8.06 2.74
C GLN A 117 -13.16 -7.33 3.61
N PRO A 118 -13.31 -7.38 4.94
CA PRO A 118 -12.28 -6.89 5.85
C PRO A 118 -10.96 -7.63 5.63
N LEU A 119 -9.85 -6.93 5.82
CA LEU A 119 -8.54 -7.56 5.99
C LEU A 119 -8.46 -8.21 7.36
#